data_AF-A0A0M0GGM0-F1
#
_entry.id   AF-A0A0M0GGM0-F1
#
_cell.length_a   1.000
_cell.length_b   1.000
_cell.length_c   1.000
_cell.angle_alpha   90.00
_cell.angle_beta   90.00
_cell.angle_gamma   90.00
#
_symmetry.space_group_name_H-M   'P 1'
#
loop_
_entity.id
_entity.type
_entity.pdbx_description
1 polymer ?
#
loop_
_entity_poly.entity_id
_entity_poly.type
_entity_poly.pdbx_seq_one_letter_code
_entity_poly.pdbx_strand_id
1 'polypeptide(L)' 'MRKVQPVSFSLSDPFEIELYKHAISNGAFSKYMKRLIQRDMERGENTKNAPPQANVIHGGKNAFNGFKLG' A
#
# COMPACT_ATOMS: atom_id res chain seq x y z
N MET A 1 -12.77 -27.09 -6.39
CA MET A 1 -11.72 -26.11 -6.02
C MET A 1 -10.50 -26.35 -6.90
N ARG A 2 -9.90 -25.32 -7.50
CA ARG A 2 -8.67 -25.50 -8.29
C ARG A 2 -7.50 -25.82 -7.34
N LYS A 3 -6.67 -26.79 -7.70
CA LYS A 3 -5.44 -27.10 -6.94
C LYS A 3 -4.42 -25.99 -7.15
N VAL A 4 -3.91 -25.44 -6.07
CA VAL A 4 -2.81 -24.46 -6.10
C VAL A 4 -1.59 -25.12 -6.72
N GLN A 5 -1.06 -24.53 -7.79
CA GLN A 5 0.21 -24.96 -8.39
C GLN A 5 1.37 -24.26 -7.69
N PRO A 6 2.52 -24.93 -7.51
CA PRO A 6 3.72 -24.28 -7.03
C PRO A 6 4.21 -23.27 -8.07
N VAL A 7 4.69 -22.12 -7.60
CA VAL A 7 5.37 -21.12 -8.44
C VAL A 7 6.87 -21.31 -8.23
N SER A 8 7.60 -21.54 -9.31
CA SER A 8 9.07 -21.68 -9.28
C SER A 8 9.74 -20.32 -9.18
N PHE A 9 10.88 -20.28 -8.49
CA PHE A 9 11.72 -19.09 -8.36
C PHE A 9 13.10 -19.39 -8.93
N SER A 10 13.54 -18.59 -9.89
CA SER A 10 14.82 -18.66 -10.58
C SER A 10 15.86 -17.80 -9.87
N LEU A 11 16.95 -18.42 -9.42
CA LEU A 11 18.11 -17.68 -8.90
C LEU A 11 18.99 -17.10 -10.01
N SER A 12 18.70 -17.41 -11.28
CA SER A 12 19.43 -16.88 -12.43
C SER A 12 18.85 -15.55 -12.91
N ASP A 13 17.60 -15.27 -12.57
CA ASP A 13 16.96 -14.00 -12.90
C ASP A 13 17.41 -12.91 -11.90
N PRO A 14 17.95 -11.77 -12.38
CA PRO A 14 18.45 -10.70 -11.51
C PRO A 14 17.38 -10.07 -10.60
N PHE A 15 16.13 -10.02 -11.04
CA PHE A 15 15.03 -9.46 -10.27
C PHE A 15 14.58 -10.45 -9.18
N GLU A 16 14.44 -11.72 -9.54
CA GLU A 16 14.06 -12.75 -8.59
C GLU A 16 15.15 -12.96 -7.52
N ILE A 17 16.44 -12.96 -7.86
CA ILE A 17 17.49 -13.10 -6.86
C ILE A 17 17.52 -11.93 -5.87
N GLU A 18 17.24 -10.70 -6.31
CA GLU A 18 17.15 -9.53 -5.42
C GLU A 18 15.95 -9.68 -4.45
N LEU A 19 14.80 -10.09 -4.99
CA LEU A 19 13.60 -10.33 -4.21
C LEU A 19 13.80 -11.46 -3.19
N TYR A 20 14.51 -12.52 -3.57
CA TYR A 20 14.89 -13.61 -2.67
C TYR A 20 15.77 -13.09 -1.52
N LYS A 21 16.84 -12.34 -1.85
CA LYS A 21 17.75 -11.75 -0.86
C LYS A 21 17.04 -10.83 0.12
N HIS A 22 16.10 -10.02 -0.36
CA HIS A 22 15.32 -9.13 0.49
C HIS A 22 14.33 -9.91 1.39
N ALA A 23 13.75 -10.99 0.89
CA ALA A 23 12.81 -11.78 1.67
C ALA A 23 13.49 -12.61 2.76
N ILE A 24 14.68 -13.17 2.51
CA ILE A 24 15.41 -13.97 3.51
C ILE A 24 15.91 -13.14 4.69
N SER A 25 16.18 -11.84 4.51
CA SER A 25 16.52 -10.96 5.64
C SER A 25 15.34 -10.76 6.61
N ASN A 26 14.11 -11.02 6.14
CA ASN A 26 12.87 -10.95 6.92
C ASN A 26 12.39 -12.33 7.43
N GLY A 27 13.24 -13.37 7.31
CA GLY A 27 12.98 -14.74 7.75
C GLY A 27 12.71 -15.70 6.57
N ALA A 28 11.78 -16.64 6.74
CA ALA A 28 11.46 -17.57 5.67
C ALA A 28 10.79 -16.86 4.48
N PHE A 29 11.30 -17.08 3.26
CA PHE A 29 10.81 -16.47 2.02
C PHE A 29 9.28 -16.58 1.87
N SER A 30 8.73 -17.79 2.02
CA SER A 30 7.28 -18.04 1.89
C SER A 30 6.45 -17.30 2.94
N LYS A 31 7.00 -17.11 4.16
CA LYS A 31 6.35 -16.35 5.23
C LYS A 31 6.32 -14.87 4.90
N TYR A 32 7.41 -14.34 4.33
CA TYR A 32 7.47 -12.95 3.89
C TYR A 32 6.48 -12.67 2.76
N MET A 33 6.43 -13.53 1.74
CA MET A 33 5.47 -13.38 0.63
C MET A 33 4.02 -13.37 1.10
N LYS A 34 3.65 -14.27 2.02
CA LYS A 34 2.30 -14.28 2.62
C LYS A 34 1.96 -12.95 3.31
N ARG A 35 2.90 -12.35 4.02
CA ARG A 35 2.71 -11.06 4.71
C ARG A 35 2.55 -9.89 3.74
N LEU A 36 3.29 -9.90 2.63
CA LEU A 36 3.15 -8.88 1.59
C LEU A 36 1.76 -8.94 0.95
N ILE A 37 1.29 -10.13 0.60
CA ILE A 37 -0.05 -10.33 0.04
C ILE A 37 -1.13 -9.89 1.04
N GLN A 38 -0.99 -10.29 2.30
CA GLN A 38 -1.92 -9.88 3.37
C GLN A 38 -1.97 -8.35 3.53
N ARG A 39 -0.80 -7.69 3.56
CA ARG A 39 -0.71 -6.23 3.64
C ARG A 39 -1.35 -5.55 2.43
N ASP A 40 -1.17 -6.11 1.24
CA ASP A 40 -1.76 -5.60 0.00
C ASP A 40 -3.29 -5.70 0.03
N MET A 41 -3.81 -6.85 0.48
CA MET A 41 -5.26 -7.05 0.69
C MET A 41 -5.83 -6.01 1.67
N GLU A 42 -5.17 -5.82 2.82
CA GLU A 42 -5.59 -4.84 3.84
C GLU A 42 -5.54 -3.40 3.31
N ARG A 43 -4.52 -3.05 2.52
CA ARG A 43 -4.40 -1.72 1.92
C ARG A 43 -5.47 -1.47 0.85
N GLY A 44 -5.82 -2.49 0.08
CA GLY A 44 -6.88 -2.42 -0.93
C GLY A 44 -8.31 -2.34 -0.36
N GLU A 45 -8.52 -2.77 0.89
CA GLU A 45 -9.82 -2.65 1.57
C GLU A 45 -10.02 -1.30 2.27
N ASN A 46 -8.94 -0.66 2.74
CA ASN A 46 -9.01 0.64 3.43
C ASN A 46 -9.35 1.83 2.52
N THR A 47 -9.28 1.70 1.19
CA THR A 47 -9.70 2.75 0.26
C THR A 47 -11.20 2.75 -0.03
N LYS A 48 -11.94 1.70 0.37
CA LYS A 48 -13.39 1.60 0.16
C LYS A 48 -14.22 2.32 1.22
N ASN A 49 -13.59 2.68 2.35
CA ASN A 49 -14.22 3.36 3.48
C ASN A 49 -13.66 4.76 3.75
N ALA A 50 -12.97 5.37 2.78
CA ALA A 50 -12.63 6.78 2.90
C ALA A 50 -13.96 7.57 3.04
N PRO A 51 -14.16 8.38 4.09
CA PRO A 51 -15.34 9.22 4.18
C PRO A 51 -15.42 10.08 2.90
N PRO A 52 -16.63 10.31 2.34
CA PRO A 52 -16.77 11.19 1.19
C PRO A 52 -16.04 12.48 1.51
N GLN A 53 -15.03 12.78 0.69
CA GLN A 53 -14.19 13.96 0.88
C GLN A 53 -15.15 15.14 0.88
N ALA A 54 -15.24 15.85 2.01
CA ALA A 54 -16.15 16.98 2.14
C ALA A 54 -15.87 17.91 0.96
N ASN A 55 -16.90 18.24 0.17
CA ASN A 55 -16.80 19.19 -0.92
C ASN A 55 -16.24 20.50 -0.35
N VAL A 56 -14.93 20.72 -0.47
CA VAL A 56 -14.31 22.00 -0.17
C VAL A 56 -14.71 22.90 -1.33
N ILE A 57 -15.84 23.59 -1.17
CA ILE A 57 -16.29 24.64 -2.08
C ILE A 57 -15.12 25.62 -2.19
N HIS A 58 -14.42 25.60 -3.32
CA HIS A 58 -13.46 26.64 -3.69
C HIS A 58 -14.26 27.89 -4.02
N GLY A 59 -14.80 28.52 -2.98
CA GLY A 59 -15.35 29.86 -3.02
C GLY A 59 -14.21 30.84 -3.22
N GLY A 60 -14.09 31.34 -4.44
CA GLY A 60 -13.07 32.33 -4.79
C GLY A 60 -13.21 33.65 -4.02
N LYS A 61 -12.07 34.34 -3.97
CA LYS A 61 -11.85 35.77 -3.71
C LYS A 61 -11.97 36.24 -2.25
N ASN A 62 -10.79 36.43 -1.66
CA ASN A 62 -10.39 37.58 -0.82
C ASN A 62 -11.18 37.83 0.47
N ALA A 63 -10.67 37.32 1.60
CA ALA A 63 -10.97 37.86 2.93
C ALA A 63 -9.70 37.92 3.80
N PHE A 64 -8.71 38.69 3.36
CA PHE A 64 -7.80 39.36 4.28
C PHE A 64 -8.57 40.53 4.89
N ASN A 65 -9.11 40.35 6.10
CA ASN A 65 -9.17 41.36 7.17
C ASN A 65 -10.08 40.91 8.31
N GLY A 66 -9.51 40.76 9.50
CA GLY A 66 -10.29 40.56 10.72
C GLY A 66 -9.50 40.06 11.93
N PHE A 67 -8.26 40.51 12.13
CA PHE A 67 -7.60 40.35 13.42
C PHE A 67 -8.31 41.29 14.42
N LYS A 68 -9.04 40.71 15.38
CA LYS A 68 -9.70 41.42 16.48
C LYS A 68 -8.66 41.66 17.59
N LEU A 69 -8.43 42.92 17.97
CA LEU A 69 -7.77 43.29 19.23
C LEU A 69 -8.58 44.42 19.88
N GLY A 70 -8.93 44.24 21.15
CA GLY A 70 -9.47 45.29 22.02
C GLY A 70 -10.97 45.43 21.97
#